data_AF-A0A2P7QEU2-F1
#
_entry.id   AF-A0A2P7QEU2-F1
#
_cell.length_a   1.000
_cell.length_b   1.000
_cell.length_c   1.000
_cell.angle_alpha   90.00
_cell.angle_beta   90.00
_cell.angle_gamma   90.00
#
_symmetry.space_group_name_H-M   'P 1'
#
loop_
_entity.id
_entity.type
_entity.pdbx_description
1 polymer ?
#
loop_
_entity_poly.entity_id
_entity_poly.type
_entity_poly.pdbx_seq_one_letter_code
_entity_poly.pdbx_strand_id
1 'polypeptide(L)'
;MSISAQFTALRAVTAGFGLGVVLELAGLIIAIASSGAGHGNYVAARALFPAPMLLTLVEGGQIGPFSLALGLLQFPLYGALLVWSASERKTLFPIAVALAHLAAALVCFSGVLSNFS
;
A
#
# COMPACT_ATOMS: atom_id res chain seq x y z
N MET A 1 18.58 -21.38 11.95
CA MET A 1 18.78 -19.91 11.86
C MET A 1 19.51 -19.45 13.12
N SER A 2 20.58 -18.65 12.99
CA SER A 2 21.33 -18.14 14.15
C SER A 2 20.51 -17.08 14.90
N ILE A 3 20.70 -16.96 16.21
CA ILE A 3 20.13 -15.89 17.04
C ILE A 3 20.50 -14.51 16.47
N SER A 4 21.73 -14.34 15.98
CA SER A 4 22.18 -13.09 15.34
C SER A 4 21.37 -12.74 14.08
N ALA A 5 20.98 -13.75 13.28
CA ALA A 5 20.16 -13.54 12.09
C ALA A 5 18.72 -13.12 12.46
N GLN A 6 18.17 -13.66 13.55
CA GLN A 6 16.83 -13.27 14.02
C GLN A 6 16.79 -11.81 14.48
N PHE A 7 17.82 -11.35 15.18
CA PHE A 7 17.93 -9.94 15.58
C PHE A 7 18.05 -8.99 14.38
N THR A 8 18.82 -9.35 13.37
CA THR A 8 18.92 -8.56 12.13
C THR A 8 17.59 -8.47 11.40
N ALA A 9 16.91 -9.60 11.22
CA ALA A 9 15.60 -9.65 10.56
C ALA A 9 14.55 -8.82 11.33
N LEU A 10 14.50 -8.93 12.66
CA LEU A 10 13.59 -8.14 13.48
C LEU A 10 13.85 -6.63 13.33
N ARG A 11 15.12 -6.20 13.41
CA ARG A 11 15.50 -4.79 13.23
C ARG A 11 15.15 -4.27 11.83
N ALA A 12 15.32 -5.09 10.81
CA ALA A 12 14.95 -4.74 9.44
C ALA A 12 13.44 -4.54 9.30
N VAL A 13 12.65 -5.49 9.84
CA VAL A 13 11.18 -5.40 9.85
C VAL A 13 10.70 -4.16 10.59
N THR A 14 11.21 -3.90 11.81
CA THR A 14 10.77 -2.74 12.60
C THR A 14 11.17 -1.41 11.96
N ALA A 15 12.39 -1.32 11.40
CA ALA A 15 12.83 -0.12 10.68
C ALA A 15 11.98 0.11 9.42
N GLY A 16 11.72 -0.94 8.64
CA GLY A 16 10.87 -0.88 7.46
C GLY A 16 9.43 -0.48 7.78
N PHE A 17 8.85 -1.07 8.83
CA PHE A 17 7.51 -0.72 9.31
C PHE A 17 7.43 0.75 9.73
N GLY A 18 8.41 1.23 10.51
CA GLY A 18 8.47 2.62 10.96
C GLY A 18 8.57 3.61 9.79
N LEU A 19 9.41 3.32 8.79
CA LEU A 19 9.47 4.12 7.55
C LEU A 19 8.13 4.06 6.80
N GLY A 20 7.52 2.88 6.71
CA GLY A 20 6.23 2.67 6.09
C GLY A 20 5.12 3.50 6.75
N VAL A 21 5.09 3.63 8.07
CA VAL A 21 4.15 4.50 8.80
C VAL A 21 4.32 5.98 8.43
N VAL A 22 5.56 6.45 8.26
CA VAL A 22 5.79 7.84 7.83
C VAL A 22 5.26 8.07 6.41
N LEU A 23 5.53 7.13 5.50
CA LEU A 23 5.03 7.18 4.12
C LEU A 23 3.51 7.04 4.06
N GLU A 24 2.91 6.23 4.92
CA GLU A 24 1.46 6.05 5.08
C GLU A 24 0.80 7.37 5.43
N LEU A 25 1.28 8.06 6.48
CA LEU A 25 0.71 9.34 6.90
C LEU A 25 0.79 10.39 5.78
N ALA A 26 1.95 10.51 5.12
CA ALA A 26 2.10 11.42 3.99
C ALA A 26 1.16 11.03 2.83
N GLY A 27 1.10 9.74 2.51
CA GLY A 27 0.25 9.19 1.46
C GLY A 27 -1.24 9.43 1.72
N LEU A 28 -1.72 9.19 2.94
CA LEU A 28 -3.10 9.42 3.33
C LEU A 28 -3.48 10.89 3.22
N ILE A 29 -2.63 11.81 3.66
CA ILE A 29 -2.86 13.25 3.50
C ILE A 29 -3.04 13.61 2.02
N ILE A 30 -2.13 13.11 1.16
CA ILE A 30 -2.18 13.35 -0.28
C ILE A 30 -3.44 12.71 -0.91
N ALA A 31 -3.79 11.49 -0.50
CA ALA A 31 -4.96 10.77 -0.97
C ALA A 31 -6.26 11.50 -0.60
N ILE A 32 -6.39 11.91 0.67
CA ILE A 32 -7.52 12.69 1.19
C ILE A 32 -7.61 14.03 0.46
N ALA A 33 -6.50 14.75 0.28
CA ALA A 33 -6.50 16.00 -0.48
C ALA A 33 -6.98 15.79 -1.92
N SER A 34 -6.55 14.70 -2.58
CA SER A 34 -7.00 14.36 -3.95
C SER A 34 -8.47 13.94 -4.05
N SER A 35 -9.09 13.55 -2.93
CA SER A 35 -10.52 13.23 -2.87
C SER A 35 -11.41 14.46 -2.96
N GLY A 36 -10.87 15.68 -2.85
CA GLY A 36 -11.65 16.92 -2.98
C GLY A 36 -12.88 16.98 -2.06
N ALA A 37 -12.74 16.49 -0.80
CA ALA A 37 -13.83 16.35 0.16
C ALA A 37 -15.00 15.44 -0.30
N GLY A 38 -14.73 14.46 -1.16
CA GLY A 38 -15.72 13.52 -1.70
C GLY A 38 -16.14 13.80 -3.14
N HIS A 39 -15.67 14.90 -3.73
CA HIS A 39 -16.00 15.32 -5.10
C HIS A 39 -14.81 15.30 -6.06
N GLY A 40 -13.62 14.97 -5.57
CA GLY A 40 -12.40 14.83 -6.36
C GLY A 40 -12.37 13.54 -7.16
N ASN A 41 -11.41 13.44 -8.06
CA ASN A 41 -11.20 12.28 -8.92
C ASN A 41 -10.34 11.18 -8.27
N TYR A 42 -9.99 11.34 -6.98
CA TYR A 42 -9.22 10.37 -6.21
C TYR A 42 -7.91 9.93 -6.88
N VAL A 43 -7.30 10.77 -7.72
CA VAL A 43 -6.12 10.38 -8.52
C VAL A 43 -4.99 9.90 -7.62
N ALA A 44 -4.67 10.64 -6.55
CA ALA A 44 -3.60 10.20 -5.67
C ALA A 44 -3.99 8.99 -4.82
N ALA A 45 -5.25 8.88 -4.38
CA ALA A 45 -5.73 7.67 -3.71
C ALA A 45 -5.63 6.42 -4.59
N ARG A 46 -5.99 6.53 -5.88
CA ARG A 46 -5.86 5.43 -6.87
C ARG A 46 -4.42 5.04 -7.15
N ALA A 47 -3.50 6.00 -7.17
CA ALA A 47 -2.09 5.74 -7.42
C ALA A 47 -1.35 5.18 -6.19
N LEU A 48 -1.63 5.74 -5.01
CA LEU A 48 -0.92 5.42 -3.76
C LEU A 48 -1.56 4.26 -3.01
N PHE A 49 -2.88 4.06 -3.11
CA PHE A 49 -3.64 3.02 -2.39
C PHE A 49 -4.52 2.20 -3.33
N PRO A 50 -3.97 1.65 -4.43
CA PRO A 50 -4.76 0.96 -5.43
C PRO A 50 -5.45 -0.31 -4.88
N ALA A 51 -4.80 -1.06 -3.99
CA ALA A 51 -5.40 -2.27 -3.43
C ALA A 51 -6.60 -1.96 -2.49
N PRO A 52 -6.48 -1.03 -1.51
CA PRO A 52 -7.63 -0.50 -0.78
C PRO A 52 -8.74 0.03 -1.69
N MET A 53 -8.39 0.77 -2.74
CA MET A 53 -9.38 1.30 -3.68
C MET A 53 -10.14 0.16 -4.38
N LEU A 54 -9.45 -0.85 -4.91
CA LEU A 54 -10.12 -2.00 -5.54
C LEU A 54 -10.97 -2.79 -4.55
N LEU A 55 -10.57 -2.85 -3.28
CA LEU A 55 -11.33 -3.56 -2.25
C LEU A 55 -12.70 -2.93 -1.98
N THR A 56 -12.86 -1.62 -2.23
CA THR A 56 -14.16 -0.95 -2.15
C THR A 56 -15.20 -1.58 -3.07
N LEU A 57 -14.80 -2.18 -4.20
CA LEU A 57 -15.72 -2.86 -5.11
C LEU A 57 -16.41 -4.06 -4.43
N VAL A 58 -15.69 -4.76 -3.56
CA VAL A 58 -16.21 -5.88 -2.78
C VAL A 58 -17.09 -5.37 -1.63
N GLU A 59 -16.80 -4.16 -1.13
CA GLU A 59 -17.57 -3.48 -0.08
C GLU A 59 -18.72 -2.61 -0.63
N GLY A 60 -19.20 -2.87 -1.84
CA GLY A 60 -20.36 -2.18 -2.42
C GLY A 60 -20.08 -0.78 -2.95
N GLY A 61 -18.83 -0.51 -3.32
CA GLY A 61 -18.37 0.76 -3.89
C GLY A 61 -18.10 1.86 -2.85
N GLN A 62 -18.03 1.51 -1.56
CA GLN A 62 -17.74 2.45 -0.49
C GLN A 62 -16.43 2.07 0.22
N ILE A 63 -15.82 3.05 0.89
CA ILE A 63 -14.67 2.79 1.78
C ILE A 63 -15.21 2.14 3.04
N GLY A 64 -15.20 0.80 3.07
CA GLY A 64 -15.61 0.02 4.21
C GLY A 64 -14.44 -0.32 5.16
N PRO A 65 -14.72 -1.08 6.23
CA PRO A 65 -13.73 -1.46 7.22
C PRO A 65 -12.52 -2.20 6.66
N PHE A 66 -12.70 -3.04 5.63
CA PHE A 66 -11.59 -3.80 5.04
C PHE A 66 -10.71 -2.91 4.18
N SER A 67 -11.31 -2.04 3.33
CA SER A 67 -10.54 -1.06 2.56
C SER A 67 -9.78 -0.10 3.47
N LEU A 68 -10.41 0.35 4.57
CA LEU A 68 -9.77 1.22 5.54
C LEU A 68 -8.60 0.53 6.26
N ALA A 69 -8.81 -0.70 6.76
CA ALA A 69 -7.76 -1.46 7.44
C ALA A 69 -6.58 -1.75 6.51
N LEU A 70 -6.85 -2.15 5.26
CA LEU A 70 -5.80 -2.37 4.27
C LEU A 70 -5.09 -1.08 3.91
N GLY A 71 -5.83 0.04 3.78
CA GLY A 71 -5.27 1.37 3.58
C GLY A 71 -4.23 1.70 4.63
N LEU A 72 -4.65 1.71 5.90
CA LEU A 72 -3.80 2.05 7.05
C LEU A 72 -2.58 1.13 7.23
N LEU A 73 -2.61 -0.07 6.66
CA LEU A 73 -1.53 -1.06 6.78
C LEU A 73 -0.67 -1.17 5.51
N GLN A 74 -1.05 -0.55 4.40
CA GLN A 74 -0.41 -0.81 3.12
C GLN A 74 1.07 -0.43 3.12
N PHE A 75 1.41 0.84 3.38
CA PHE A 75 2.81 1.25 3.42
C PHE A 75 3.61 0.70 4.60
N PRO A 76 3.06 0.52 5.82
CA PRO A 76 3.75 -0.16 6.90
C PRO A 76 4.14 -1.60 6.55
N LEU A 77 3.23 -2.37 5.93
CA LEU A 77 3.51 -3.74 5.49
C LEU A 77 4.52 -3.77 4.34
N TYR A 78 4.39 -2.86 3.37
CA TYR A 78 5.36 -2.76 2.27
C TYR A 78 6.75 -2.40 2.78
N GLY A 79 6.87 -1.38 3.62
CA GLY A 79 8.14 -0.97 4.21
C GLY A 79 8.81 -2.12 4.97
N ALA A 80 8.05 -2.82 5.82
CA ALA A 80 8.55 -4.00 6.54
C ALA A 80 9.06 -5.09 5.58
N LEU A 81 8.27 -5.44 4.56
CA LEU A 81 8.62 -6.45 3.55
C LEU A 81 9.83 -6.05 2.72
N LEU A 82 9.92 -4.81 2.27
CA LEU A 82 11.01 -4.31 1.42
C LEU A 82 12.34 -4.31 2.17
N VAL A 83 12.37 -3.77 3.40
CA VAL A 83 13.61 -3.68 4.18
C VAL A 83 14.06 -5.06 4.66
N TRP A 84 13.14 -5.92 5.08
CA TRP A 84 13.44 -7.32 5.39
C TRP A 84 13.98 -8.08 4.16
N SER A 85 13.34 -7.91 3.00
CA SER A 85 13.77 -8.55 1.77
C SER A 85 15.18 -8.09 1.37
N ALA A 86 15.50 -6.80 1.55
CA ALA A 86 16.83 -6.27 1.33
C ALA A 86 17.86 -6.86 2.31
N SER A 87 17.53 -6.99 3.60
CA SER A 87 18.45 -7.59 4.60
C SER A 87 18.73 -9.07 4.33
N GLU A 88 17.76 -9.79 3.77
CA GLU A 88 17.87 -11.21 3.40
C GLU A 88 18.34 -11.43 1.95
N ARG A 89 18.63 -10.35 1.20
CA ARG A 89 19.00 -10.38 -0.23
C ARG A 89 17.96 -11.06 -1.14
N LYS A 90 16.68 -11.00 -0.79
CA LYS A 90 15.57 -11.59 -1.53
C LYS A 90 14.93 -10.56 -2.46
N THR A 91 15.40 -10.47 -3.70
CA THR A 91 14.92 -9.44 -4.66
C THR A 91 13.59 -9.75 -5.33
N LEU A 92 13.13 -11.00 -5.32
CA LEU A 92 11.88 -11.37 -6.00
C LEU A 92 10.63 -10.81 -5.31
N PHE A 93 10.60 -10.82 -3.97
CA PHE A 93 9.48 -10.28 -3.19
C PHE A 93 9.19 -8.79 -3.45
N PRO A 94 10.18 -7.87 -3.35
CA PRO A 94 9.93 -6.45 -3.61
C PRO A 94 9.48 -6.20 -5.04
N ILE A 95 9.99 -6.96 -6.02
CA ILE A 95 9.56 -6.87 -7.42
C ILE A 95 8.09 -7.31 -7.54
N ALA A 96 7.71 -8.44 -6.94
CA ALA A 96 6.34 -8.93 -6.98
C ALA A 96 5.35 -7.92 -6.35
N VAL A 97 5.70 -7.33 -5.20
CA VAL A 97 4.88 -6.29 -4.55
C VAL A 97 4.75 -5.06 -5.44
N ALA A 98 5.85 -4.58 -6.04
CA ALA A 98 5.83 -3.42 -6.92
C ALA A 98 4.97 -3.68 -8.18
N LEU A 99 5.09 -4.86 -8.79
CA LEU A 99 4.27 -5.26 -9.93
C LEU A 99 2.80 -5.39 -9.57
N ALA A 100 2.47 -5.98 -8.41
CA ALA A 100 1.09 -6.09 -7.93
C ALA A 100 0.48 -4.71 -7.68
N HIS A 101 1.23 -3.78 -7.06
CA HIS A 101 0.81 -2.40 -6.85
C HIS A 101 0.58 -1.67 -8.16
N LEU A 102 1.52 -1.78 -9.10
CA LEU A 102 1.41 -1.17 -10.42
C LEU A 102 0.20 -1.71 -11.18
N ALA A 103 0.01 -3.03 -11.20
CA ALA A 103 -1.14 -3.66 -11.85
C ALA A 103 -2.46 -3.17 -11.24
N ALA A 104 -2.56 -3.13 -9.91
CA ALA A 104 -3.74 -2.61 -9.23
C ALA A 104 -4.01 -1.13 -9.57
N ALA A 105 -2.97 -0.30 -9.61
CA ALA A 105 -3.09 1.11 -10.00
C ALA A 105 -3.56 1.24 -11.46
N LEU A 106 -2.99 0.47 -12.39
CA LEU A 106 -3.43 0.47 -13.78
C LEU A 106 -4.90 0.06 -13.92
N VAL A 107 -5.38 -0.90 -13.13
CA VAL A 107 -6.80 -1.26 -13.10
C VAL A 107 -7.65 -0.07 -12.62
N CYS A 108 -7.25 0.63 -11.55
CA CYS A 108 -7.93 1.85 -11.08
C CYS A 108 -7.94 3.00 -12.10
N PHE A 109 -6.98 3.04 -13.03
CA PHE A 109 -6.87 4.06 -14.09
C PHE A 109 -7.34 3.59 -15.47
N SER A 110 -7.80 2.35 -15.59
CA SER A 110 -8.15 1.75 -16.88
C SER A 110 -9.40 2.37 -17.53
N GLY A 111 -10.26 3.02 -16.75
CA GLY A 111 -11.57 3.50 -17.19
C GLY A 111 -12.61 2.39 -17.42
N VAL A 112 -12.25 1.12 -17.17
CA VAL A 112 -13.15 -0.03 -17.33
C VAL A 112 -14.10 -0.18 -16.14
N LEU A 113 -13.66 0.25 -14.95
CA LEU A 113 -14.43 0.17 -13.71
C LEU A 113 -15.20 1.47 -13.49
N SER A 114 -16.53 1.39 -13.50
CA SER A 114 -17.44 2.54 -13.33
C SER A 114 -17.20 3.34 -12.05
N ASN A 115 -16.69 2.70 -11.00
CA ASN A 115 -16.43 3.33 -9.71
C ASN A 115 -15.19 4.24 -9.74
N PHE A 116 -14.37 4.15 -10.78
CA PHE A 116 -13.12 4.90 -10.92
C PHE A 116 -13.03 5.69 -12.24
N SER A 117 -14.10 5.73 -13.02
CA SER A 117 -14.23 6.46 -14.29
C SER A 117 -14.96 7.78 -14.11
#